data_AF-A0A9J6FWE2-F1
#
_entry.id   AF-A0A9J6FWE2-F1
#
_cell.length_a   1.000
_cell.length_b   1.000
_cell.length_c   1.000
_cell.angle_alpha   90.00
_cell.angle_beta   90.00
_cell.angle_gamma   90.00
#
_symmetry.space_group_name_H-M   'P 1'
#
loop_
_entity.id
_entity.type
_entity.pdbx_description
1 polymer ?
#
loop_
_entity_poly.entity_id
_entity_poly.type
_entity_poly.pdbx_seq_one_letter_code
_entity_poly.pdbx_strand_id
1 'polypeptide(L)'
;MARDKASVMVGEHISLAQKFKHKAHRSFMLIRCICHSAHIVASKAAMKRPRYLEDLRNISDYFSQSSKRQAQVSALHEFLHTEKKEDSAAMRDPMARALCVC
;
A
#
# COMPACT_ATOMS: atom_id res chain seq x y z
N MET A 1 6.85 23.49 -18.68
CA MET A 1 5.80 22.45 -18.73
C MET A 1 6.34 21.15 -18.16
N ALA A 2 5.72 20.60 -17.11
CA ALA A 2 6.06 19.28 -16.57
C ALA A 2 5.29 18.20 -17.34
N ARG A 3 6.00 17.21 -17.89
CA ARG A 3 5.42 16.18 -18.78
C ARG A 3 5.79 14.78 -18.35
N ASP A 4 4.90 13.84 -18.61
CA ASP A 4 5.14 12.40 -18.48
C ASP A 4 6.22 11.96 -19.48
N LYS A 5 6.88 10.81 -19.21
CA LYS A 5 7.95 10.32 -20.09
C LYS A 5 7.40 9.48 -21.26
N ALA A 6 6.19 9.77 -21.72
CA ALA A 6 5.60 9.08 -22.86
C ALA A 6 6.45 9.32 -24.13
N SER A 7 6.64 8.27 -24.93
CA SER A 7 7.46 8.32 -26.15
C SER A 7 6.93 9.37 -27.16
N VAL A 8 5.62 9.54 -27.25
CA VAL A 8 4.99 10.59 -28.07
C VAL A 8 5.36 12.02 -27.62
N MET A 9 5.62 12.21 -26.32
CA MET A 9 5.89 13.53 -25.73
C MET A 9 7.38 13.87 -25.68
N VAL A 10 8.23 12.91 -25.31
CA VAL A 10 9.66 13.11 -25.05
C VAL A 10 10.56 12.06 -25.69
N GLY A 11 10.03 11.25 -26.62
CA GLY A 11 10.80 10.29 -27.38
C GLY A 11 11.92 10.92 -28.20
N GLU A 12 12.86 10.08 -28.60
CA GLU A 12 14.07 10.47 -29.32
C GLU A 12 13.78 10.89 -30.77
N HIS A 13 12.80 10.23 -31.40
CA HIS A 13 12.38 10.49 -32.78
C HIS A 13 10.91 10.94 -32.86
N ILE A 14 10.63 11.96 -33.67
CA ILE A 14 9.27 12.43 -34.02
C ILE A 14 8.42 12.85 -32.78
N SER A 15 9.06 13.12 -31.65
CA SER A 15 8.34 13.52 -30.45
C SER A 15 7.88 14.98 -30.49
N LEU A 16 6.85 15.27 -29.72
CA LEU A 16 6.35 16.63 -29.59
C LEU A 16 7.42 17.57 -29.02
N ALA A 17 8.24 17.11 -28.06
CA ALA A 17 9.40 17.87 -27.57
C ALA A 17 10.41 18.22 -28.68
N GLN A 18 10.71 17.32 -29.63
CA GLN A 18 11.58 17.63 -30.76
C GLN A 18 10.97 18.69 -31.69
N LYS A 19 9.69 18.54 -32.04
CA LYS A 19 8.98 19.52 -32.88
C LYS A 19 8.98 20.91 -32.25
N PHE A 20 8.81 20.99 -30.93
CA PHE A 20 8.90 22.25 -30.18
C PHE A 20 10.32 22.80 -30.09
N LYS A 21 11.35 21.96 -29.89
CA LYS A 21 12.75 22.40 -29.94
C LYS A 21 13.13 22.99 -31.30
N HIS A 22 12.70 22.34 -32.39
CA HIS A 22 12.96 22.81 -33.76
C HIS A 22 12.24 24.12 -34.08
N LYS A 23 11.01 24.33 -33.57
CA LYS A 23 10.22 25.54 -33.86
C LYS A 23 10.46 26.71 -32.90
N ALA A 24 10.74 26.44 -31.62
CA ALA A 24 10.78 27.47 -30.56
C ALA A 24 12.21 27.87 -30.14
N HIS A 25 13.24 27.24 -30.73
CA HIS A 25 14.69 27.48 -30.81
C HIS A 25 15.50 28.14 -29.66
N ARG A 26 14.91 28.73 -28.60
CA ARG A 26 15.67 29.33 -27.48
C ARG A 26 14.99 29.35 -26.11
N SER A 27 13.66 29.29 -26.05
CA SER A 27 12.93 29.46 -24.77
C SER A 27 12.27 28.17 -24.25
N PHE A 28 12.41 27.07 -24.98
CA PHE A 28 11.75 25.81 -24.64
C PHE A 28 12.64 24.94 -23.75
N MET A 29 12.33 24.93 -22.45
CA MET A 29 12.90 23.98 -21.50
C MET A 29 11.95 22.81 -21.25
N LEU A 30 12.46 21.60 -21.41
CA LEU A 30 11.74 20.38 -21.09
C LEU A 30 11.98 20.01 -19.63
N ILE A 31 10.92 20.05 -18.82
CA ILE A 31 10.97 19.58 -17.43
C ILE A 31 10.24 18.24 -17.37
N ARG A 32 10.96 17.21 -16.92
CA ARG A 32 10.37 15.88 -16.73
C ARG A 32 9.57 15.87 -15.42
N CYS A 33 8.40 15.26 -15.43
CA CYS A 33 7.58 15.12 -14.23
C CYS A 33 8.25 14.15 -13.23
N ILE A 34 8.50 14.63 -12.00
CA ILE A 34 9.08 13.82 -10.93
C ILE A 34 8.16 12.66 -10.52
N CYS A 35 6.83 12.87 -10.60
CA CYS A 35 5.85 11.85 -10.24
C CYS A 35 5.95 10.62 -11.14
N HIS A 36 6.24 10.83 -12.43
CA HIS A 36 6.39 9.73 -13.37
C HIS A 36 7.68 8.95 -13.12
N SER A 37 8.79 9.61 -12.79
CA SER A 37 10.00 8.90 -12.35
C SER A 37 9.79 8.14 -11.04
N ALA A 38 9.13 8.74 -10.06
CA ALA A 38 8.82 8.09 -8.79
C ALA A 38 7.93 6.85 -9.00
N HIS A 39 6.91 6.96 -9.85
CA HIS A 39 6.05 5.84 -10.21
C HIS A 39 6.82 4.70 -10.89
N ILE A 40 7.72 5.00 -11.85
CA ILE A 40 8.55 3.98 -12.49
C ILE A 40 9.44 3.27 -11.46
N VAL A 41 10.08 4.02 -10.57
CA VAL A 41 10.95 3.44 -9.53
C VAL A 41 10.14 2.54 -8.59
N ALA A 42 8.99 3.02 -8.11
CA ALA A 42 8.10 2.25 -7.25
C ALA A 42 7.58 0.99 -7.94
N SER A 43 7.15 1.09 -9.21
CA SER A 43 6.66 -0.05 -9.99
C SER A 43 7.76 -1.12 -10.20
N LYS A 44 8.98 -0.70 -10.56
CA LYS A 44 10.12 -1.63 -10.69
C LYS A 44 10.55 -2.24 -9.36
N ALA A 45 10.50 -1.46 -8.27
CA ALA A 45 10.76 -1.97 -6.94
C ALA A 45 9.70 -3.00 -6.51
N ALA A 46 8.43 -2.78 -6.85
CA ALA A 46 7.35 -3.71 -6.60
C ALA A 46 7.52 -5.05 -7.35
N MET A 47 8.17 -5.07 -8.51
CA MET A 47 8.49 -6.32 -9.22
C MET A 47 9.55 -7.17 -8.52
N LYS A 48 10.40 -6.59 -7.68
CA LYS A 48 11.43 -7.29 -6.88
C LYS A 48 10.97 -7.57 -5.45
N ARG A 49 9.68 -7.38 -5.16
CA ARG A 49 9.14 -7.51 -3.82
C ARG A 49 9.24 -8.98 -3.37
N PRO A 50 9.68 -9.25 -2.12
CA PRO A 50 9.73 -10.60 -1.58
C PRO A 50 8.37 -11.31 -1.65
N ARG A 51 8.37 -12.63 -1.89
CA ARG A 51 7.16 -13.43 -2.05
C ARG A 51 6.18 -13.33 -0.87
N TYR A 52 6.70 -13.31 0.36
CA TYR A 52 5.88 -13.20 1.57
C TYR A 52 5.00 -11.94 1.61
N LEU A 53 5.44 -10.86 0.97
CA LEU A 53 4.69 -9.62 0.91
C LEU A 53 3.57 -9.65 -0.15
N GLU A 54 3.73 -10.44 -1.22
CA GLU A 54 2.66 -10.71 -2.18
C GLU A 54 1.62 -11.65 -1.56
N ASP A 55 2.04 -12.63 -0.77
CA ASP A 55 1.13 -13.51 -0.03
C ASP A 55 0.27 -12.70 0.96
N LEU A 56 0.88 -11.76 1.70
CA LEU A 56 0.13 -10.84 2.57
C LEU A 56 -0.90 -9.99 1.80
N ARG A 57 -0.54 -9.55 0.60
CA ARG A 57 -1.44 -8.79 -0.26
C ARG A 57 -2.60 -9.63 -0.77
N ASN A 58 -2.34 -10.88 -1.17
CA ASN A 58 -3.38 -11.83 -1.55
C ASN A 58 -4.33 -12.13 -0.40
N ILE A 59 -3.80 -12.27 0.82
CA ILE A 59 -4.61 -12.46 2.03
C ILE A 59 -5.48 -11.23 2.26
N SER A 60 -4.92 -10.01 2.19
CA SER A 60 -5.71 -8.78 2.35
C SER A 60 -6.78 -8.64 1.26
N ASP A 61 -6.46 -8.99 0.01
CA ASP A 61 -7.38 -8.92 -1.12
C ASP A 61 -8.50 -9.97 -1.00
N TYR A 62 -8.20 -11.16 -0.49
CA TYR A 62 -9.19 -12.21 -0.23
C TYR A 62 -10.26 -11.75 0.77
N PHE A 63 -9.84 -11.09 1.86
CA PHE A 63 -10.75 -10.56 2.87
C PHE A 63 -11.46 -9.29 2.39
N SER A 64 -10.78 -8.38 1.67
CA SER A 64 -11.38 -7.11 1.21
C SER A 64 -12.58 -7.31 0.26
N GLN A 65 -12.61 -8.44 -0.47
CA GLN A 65 -13.66 -8.75 -1.43
C GLN A 65 -14.97 -9.28 -0.81
N SER A 66 -15.05 -9.53 0.50
CA SER A 66 -16.28 -10.05 1.13
C SER A 66 -16.53 -9.47 2.51
N SER A 67 -17.66 -8.80 2.65
CA SER A 67 -18.15 -8.26 3.94
C SER A 67 -18.35 -9.36 4.98
N LYS A 68 -18.81 -10.56 4.59
CA LYS A 68 -18.94 -11.71 5.49
C LYS A 68 -17.57 -12.14 6.03
N ARG A 69 -16.56 -12.26 5.15
CA ARG A 69 -15.21 -12.66 5.57
C ARG A 69 -14.56 -11.60 6.45
N GLN A 70 -14.80 -10.31 6.19
CA GLN A 70 -14.36 -9.22 7.06
C GLN A 70 -15.00 -9.31 8.44
N ALA A 71 -16.31 -9.50 8.53
CA ALA A 71 -17.01 -9.65 9.80
C ALA A 71 -16.47 -10.84 10.61
N GLN A 72 -16.21 -11.98 9.95
CA GLN A 72 -15.62 -13.15 10.58
C GLN A 72 -14.21 -12.88 11.10
N VAL A 73 -13.34 -12.23 10.32
CA VAL A 73 -11.98 -11.87 10.76
C VAL A 73 -12.01 -10.87 11.91
N SER A 74 -12.90 -9.88 11.89
CA SER A 74 -13.07 -8.91 12.98
C SER A 74 -13.51 -9.59 14.28
N ALA A 75 -14.49 -10.51 14.22
CA ALA A 75 -14.93 -11.28 15.38
C ALA A 75 -13.80 -12.16 15.94
N LEU A 76 -13.00 -12.77 15.06
CA LEU A 76 -11.84 -13.58 15.45
C LEU A 76 -10.74 -12.72 16.10
N HIS A 77 -10.49 -11.53 15.58
CA HIS A 77 -9.54 -10.58 16.15
C HIS A 77 -9.99 -10.10 17.54
N GLU A 78 -11.29 -9.82 17.73
CA GLU A 78 -11.86 -9.45 19.01
C GLU A 78 -11.71 -10.57 20.05
N PHE A 79 -12.04 -11.82 19.66
CA PHE A 79 -11.84 -13.00 20.51
C PHE A 79 -10.37 -13.19 20.92
N LEU A 80 -9.42 -13.13 19.97
CA LEU A 80 -8.00 -13.31 20.30
C LEU A 80 -7.42 -12.16 21.15
N HIS A 81 -8.02 -10.97 21.09
CA HIS A 81 -7.64 -9.84 21.94
C HIS A 81 -8.23 -9.91 23.36
N THR A 82 -9.36 -10.61 23.55
CA THR A 82 -9.91 -10.86 24.88
C THR A 82 -9.11 -11.92 25.63
N GLU A 83 -8.71 -13.01 24.98
CA GLU A 83 -7.90 -14.07 25.60
C GLU A 83 -6.54 -13.55 26.11
N LYS A 84 -5.88 -12.63 25.38
CA LYS A 84 -4.60 -12.03 25.85
C LYS A 84 -4.74 -11.20 27.13
N LYS A 85 -5.91 -10.61 27.38
CA LYS A 85 -6.21 -9.93 28.64
C LYS A 85 -6.46 -10.92 29.75
N GLU A 86 -7.10 -12.05 29.45
CA GLU A 86 -7.34 -13.12 30.41
C GLU A 86 -6.05 -13.86 30.78
N ASP A 87 -5.13 -14.11 29.85
CA ASP A 87 -3.81 -14.71 30.18
C ASP A 87 -2.92 -13.77 31.02
N SER A 88 -3.05 -12.45 30.83
CA SER A 88 -2.38 -11.44 31.67
C SER A 88 -3.09 -11.17 33.00
N ALA A 89 -4.38 -11.55 33.11
CA ALA A 89 -5.18 -11.47 34.33
C ALA A 89 -5.20 -12.79 35.10
N ALA A 90 -4.88 -13.93 34.47
CA ALA A 90 -4.79 -15.26 35.07
C ALA A 90 -3.56 -15.42 35.98
N MET A 91 -2.61 -14.47 35.96
CA MET A 91 -1.60 -14.28 37.01
C MET A 91 -2.13 -13.50 38.22
N ARG A 92 -3.43 -13.20 38.30
CA ARG A 92 -4.08 -12.63 39.49
C ARG A 92 -5.22 -13.54 39.96
N ASP A 93 -4.79 -14.59 40.63
CA ASP A 93 -5.43 -15.25 41.76
C ASP A 93 -6.89 -15.77 41.59
N PRO A 94 -7.08 -17.09 41.39
CA PRO A 94 -8.42 -17.69 41.32
C PRO A 94 -9.17 -17.72 42.67
N MET A 95 -8.60 -17.22 43.78
CA MET A 95 -9.22 -17.25 45.11
C MET A 95 -10.06 -16.01 45.50
N ALA A 96 -10.13 -14.96 44.67
CA ALA A 96 -10.75 -13.69 45.08
C ALA A 96 -12.26 -13.53 44.78
N ARG A 97 -12.90 -14.44 44.03
CA ARG A 97 -14.33 -14.31 43.63
C ARG A 97 -15.32 -15.14 44.45
N ALA A 98 -14.89 -15.76 45.55
CA ALA A 98 -15.76 -16.54 46.45
C ALA A 98 -16.32 -15.76 47.65
N LEU A 99 -16.01 -14.46 47.79
CA LEU A 99 -16.45 -13.64 48.93
C LEU A 99 -17.15 -12.36 48.47
N CYS A 100 -18.32 -12.51 47.84
CA CYS A 100 -19.37 -11.50 47.93
C CYS A 100 -20.71 -12.17 47.68
N VAL A 101 -21.10 -13.02 48.63
CA VAL A 101 -22.51 -13.24 48.96
C VAL A 101 -22.87 -12.10 49.89
N CYS A 102 -23.68 -11.15 49.39
CA CYS A 102 -24.65 -10.32 50.10
C CYS A 102 -25.38 -9.46 49.06
#